data_AF-K0NAQ8-F1
#
_entry.id   AF-K0NAQ8-F1
#
_cell.length_a   1.000
_cell.length_b   1.000
_cell.length_c   1.000
_cell.angle_alpha   90.00
_cell.angle_beta   90.00
_cell.angle_gamma   90.00
#
_symmetry.space_group_name_H-M   'P 1'
#
loop_
_entity.id
_entity.type
_entity.pdbx_description
1 polymer ?
#
loop_
_entity_poly.entity_id
_entity_poly.type
_entity_poly.pdbx_seq_one_letter_code
_entity_poly.pdbx_strand_id
1 'polypeptide(L)'
;MKNLIYKTEPEYCTDIKKALSKDFELLPEETIHWPIEGETKRVDFIIHPKAHLIKHGFDAEKIAIEVKSPINKNPEAVKKLLDCISQAHSYTMCKHNGEYIDFVLIYPAIELFFEYDFIYKYKSDPRNKYTRQEINLLHRVLQRANIGSLKINQESYQINFAGTRFYSPEKGRSKIKNLGKIRRIGSQKIILK
;
A
#
# COMPACT_ATOMS: atom_id res chain seq x y z
N MET A 1 0.83 3.39 -26.97
CA MET A 1 0.88 2.73 -25.63
C MET A 1 2.05 3.32 -24.88
N LYS A 2 1.89 3.78 -23.63
CA LYS A 2 3.07 4.09 -22.80
C LYS A 2 3.83 2.76 -22.62
N ASN A 3 5.13 2.74 -22.84
CA ASN A 3 5.96 1.58 -22.52
C ASN A 3 5.94 1.39 -21.00
N LEU A 4 5.04 0.53 -20.52
CA LEU A 4 5.00 0.11 -19.13
C LEU A 4 6.17 -0.84 -18.91
N ILE A 5 7.16 -0.38 -18.15
CA ILE A 5 8.30 -1.20 -17.75
C ILE A 5 7.92 -1.84 -16.42
N TYR A 6 7.64 -3.14 -16.46
CA TYR A 6 7.45 -3.95 -15.26
C TYR A 6 8.82 -4.26 -14.65
N LYS A 7 8.93 -4.12 -13.34
CA LYS A 7 10.15 -4.40 -12.57
C LYS A 7 9.97 -5.60 -11.66
N THR A 8 11.06 -6.23 -11.28
CA THR A 8 11.12 -7.25 -10.23
C THR A 8 10.92 -6.62 -8.84
N GLU A 9 10.64 -7.44 -7.82
CA GLU A 9 10.51 -6.98 -6.43
C GLU A 9 11.78 -6.28 -5.92
N PRO A 10 13.01 -6.81 -6.13
CA PRO A 10 14.25 -6.12 -5.74
C PRO A 10 14.43 -4.73 -6.38
N GLU A 11 14.04 -4.57 -7.64
CA GLU A 11 14.07 -3.28 -8.34
C GLU A 11 13.05 -2.29 -7.76
N TYR A 12 11.84 -2.74 -7.41
CA TYR A 12 10.88 -1.90 -6.70
C TYR A 12 11.35 -1.52 -5.30
N CYS A 13 11.99 -2.43 -4.56
CA CYS A 13 12.62 -2.11 -3.28
C CYS A 13 13.72 -1.06 -3.44
N THR A 14 14.43 -1.05 -4.57
CA THR A 14 15.44 -0.03 -4.89
C THR A 14 14.80 1.33 -5.14
N ASP A 15 13.67 1.38 -5.87
CA ASP A 15 12.91 2.62 -6.05
C ASP A 15 12.46 3.22 -4.71
N ILE A 16 11.96 2.38 -3.78
CA ILE A 16 11.55 2.80 -2.43
C ILE A 16 12.72 3.41 -1.69
N LYS A 17 13.87 2.70 -1.64
CA LYS A 17 15.06 3.19 -0.94
C LYS A 17 15.54 4.53 -1.49
N LYS A 18 15.54 4.68 -2.82
CA LYS A 18 15.95 5.93 -3.47
C LYS A 18 14.97 7.08 -3.18
N ALA A 19 13.67 6.83 -3.29
CA ALA A 19 12.66 7.88 -3.20
C ALA A 19 12.37 8.31 -1.75
N LEU A 20 12.39 7.38 -0.79
CA LEU A 20 11.91 7.63 0.56
C LEU A 20 13.00 7.90 1.59
N SER A 21 14.26 7.51 1.34
CA SER A 21 15.34 7.57 2.35
C SER A 21 15.64 8.98 2.88
N LYS A 22 15.37 10.03 2.09
CA LYS A 22 15.50 11.41 2.56
C LYS A 22 14.47 11.76 3.63
N ASP A 23 13.26 11.24 3.49
CA ASP A 23 12.07 11.64 4.22
C ASP A 23 11.68 10.67 5.35
N PHE A 24 12.09 9.41 5.23
CA PHE A 24 11.81 8.34 6.19
C PHE A 24 13.08 7.60 6.60
N GLU A 25 13.06 7.07 7.82
CA GLU A 25 13.89 5.94 8.19
C GLU A 25 13.27 4.66 7.60
N LEU A 26 14.08 3.82 6.98
CA LEU A 26 13.64 2.60 6.28
C LEU A 26 14.23 1.38 6.99
N LEU A 27 13.38 0.53 7.53
CA LEU A 27 13.73 -0.71 8.19
C LEU A 27 13.29 -1.88 7.30
N PRO A 28 14.19 -2.49 6.51
CA PRO A 28 13.83 -3.58 5.60
C PRO A 28 13.65 -4.91 6.35
N GLU A 29 12.77 -5.77 5.84
CA GLU A 29 12.64 -7.18 6.26
C GLU A 29 12.29 -7.38 7.75
N GLU A 30 11.49 -6.46 8.30
CA GLU A 30 11.15 -6.43 9.72
C GLU A 30 10.13 -7.49 10.13
N THR A 31 10.25 -7.95 11.37
CA THR A 31 9.30 -8.90 11.97
C THR A 31 8.19 -8.16 12.71
N ILE A 32 6.94 -8.52 12.42
CA ILE A 32 5.75 -7.98 13.05
C ILE A 32 4.94 -9.11 13.68
N HIS A 33 4.20 -8.81 14.74
CA HIS A 33 3.58 -9.80 15.61
C HIS A 33 2.06 -9.75 15.50
N TRP A 34 1.44 -10.88 15.22
CA TRP A 34 -0.01 -11.04 15.26
C TRP A 34 -0.49 -11.09 16.72
N PRO A 35 -1.52 -10.32 17.10
CA PRO A 35 -1.88 -10.12 18.51
C PRO A 35 -2.54 -11.34 19.19
N ILE A 36 -3.09 -12.31 18.45
CA ILE A 36 -3.92 -13.39 19.01
C ILE A 36 -3.15 -14.70 19.21
N GLU A 37 -2.16 -15.00 18.37
CA GLU A 37 -1.56 -16.35 18.31
C GLU A 37 -0.02 -16.36 18.44
N GLY A 38 0.60 -15.20 18.69
CA GLY A 38 2.06 -15.07 18.74
C GLY A 38 2.75 -15.34 17.40
N GLU A 39 1.98 -15.53 16.32
CA GLU A 39 2.51 -15.71 14.97
C GLU A 39 3.27 -14.46 14.56
N THR A 40 4.45 -14.67 13.97
CA THR A 40 5.26 -13.61 13.40
C THR A 40 5.10 -13.58 11.89
N LYS A 41 5.03 -12.38 11.34
CA LYS A 41 5.06 -12.12 9.90
C LYS A 41 6.28 -11.27 9.59
N ARG A 42 6.73 -11.33 8.34
CA ARG A 42 7.78 -10.49 7.83
C ARG A 42 7.20 -9.52 6.81
N VAL A 43 7.55 -8.26 6.93
CA VAL A 43 7.12 -7.19 6.01
C VAL A 43 8.33 -6.63 5.29
N ASP A 44 8.17 -6.25 4.02
CA ASP A 44 9.30 -5.79 3.20
C ASP A 44 9.95 -4.54 3.78
N PHE A 45 9.14 -3.58 4.25
CA PHE A 45 9.62 -2.41 4.99
C PHE A 45 8.68 -1.98 6.12
N ILE A 46 9.27 -1.56 7.24
CA ILE A 46 8.68 -0.58 8.15
C ILE A 46 9.36 0.77 7.89
N ILE A 47 8.56 1.84 7.83
CA ILE A 47 9.06 3.20 7.66
C ILE A 47 8.58 4.11 8.79
N HIS A 48 9.47 5.00 9.24
CA HIS A 48 9.18 6.03 10.23
C HIS A 48 9.44 7.41 9.65
N PRO A 49 8.53 8.38 9.81
CA PRO A 49 8.76 9.74 9.32
C PRO A 49 9.91 10.38 10.08
N LYS A 50 10.81 11.05 9.35
CA LYS A 50 11.84 11.88 9.98
C LYS A 50 11.22 13.17 10.55
N ALA A 51 11.97 13.81 11.45
CA ALA A 51 11.50 14.98 12.19
C ALA A 51 10.97 16.13 11.31
N HIS A 52 11.53 16.34 10.11
CA HIS A 52 11.04 17.38 9.20
C HIS A 52 9.64 17.09 8.66
N LEU A 53 9.29 15.82 8.39
CA LEU A 53 7.94 15.45 7.97
C LEU A 53 6.92 15.72 9.07
N ILE A 54 7.27 15.37 10.31
CA ILE A 54 6.42 15.58 11.49
C ILE A 54 6.15 17.08 11.68
N LYS A 55 7.20 17.92 11.56
CA LYS A 55 7.06 19.40 11.59
C LYS A 55 6.14 19.95 10.50
N HIS A 56 6.03 19.26 9.36
CA HIS A 56 5.10 19.60 8.27
C HIS A 56 3.73 18.92 8.40
N GLY A 57 3.39 18.39 9.58
CA GLY A 57 2.07 17.85 9.90
C GLY A 57 1.86 16.41 9.41
N PHE A 58 2.92 15.68 9.05
CA PHE A 58 2.83 14.23 8.87
C PHE A 58 2.52 13.58 10.22
N ASP A 59 1.48 12.75 10.25
CA ASP A 59 0.80 12.40 11.50
C ASP A 59 0.59 10.88 11.67
N ALA A 60 1.36 10.07 10.94
CA ALA A 60 1.46 8.62 11.08
C ALA A 60 2.92 8.26 11.42
N GLU A 61 3.13 7.34 12.34
CA GLU A 61 4.44 7.06 12.94
C GLU A 61 5.03 5.73 12.46
N LYS A 62 4.18 4.72 12.26
CA LYS A 62 4.57 3.36 11.88
C LYS A 62 3.81 2.91 10.66
N ILE A 63 4.48 2.93 9.51
CA ILE A 63 3.88 2.56 8.23
C ILE A 63 4.59 1.33 7.71
N ALA A 64 3.83 0.31 7.34
CA ALA A 64 4.35 -0.84 6.62
C ALA A 64 4.28 -0.62 5.11
N ILE A 65 5.23 -1.17 4.36
CA ILE A 65 5.15 -1.28 2.90
C ILE A 65 5.25 -2.76 2.52
N GLU A 66 4.28 -3.22 1.75
CA GLU A 66 4.30 -4.52 1.07
C GLU A 66 4.58 -4.29 -0.42
N VAL A 67 5.61 -4.97 -0.93
CA VAL A 67 6.13 -4.85 -2.28
C VAL A 67 5.79 -6.11 -3.06
N LYS A 68 5.11 -5.95 -4.19
CA LYS A 68 4.73 -7.09 -5.03
C LYS A 68 4.92 -6.78 -6.50
N SER A 69 5.70 -7.59 -7.21
CA SER A 69 5.84 -7.39 -8.65
C SER A 69 4.66 -8.01 -9.41
N PRO A 70 4.10 -7.34 -10.43
CA PRO A 70 3.14 -7.96 -11.33
C PRO A 70 3.79 -9.02 -12.23
N ILE A 71 5.12 -9.03 -12.38
CA ILE A 71 5.85 -10.07 -13.12
C ILE A 71 5.56 -11.43 -12.47
N ASN A 72 5.04 -12.34 -13.29
CA ASN A 72 4.67 -13.68 -12.85
C ASN A 72 4.95 -14.71 -13.96
N LYS A 73 5.41 -15.90 -13.56
CA LYS A 73 5.72 -17.02 -14.48
C LYS A 73 4.47 -17.49 -15.22
N ASN A 74 3.34 -17.53 -14.51
CA ASN A 74 2.01 -17.73 -15.08
C ASN A 74 1.24 -16.41 -14.94
N PRO A 75 0.52 -15.94 -15.97
CA PRO A 75 -0.12 -14.65 -15.95
C PRO A 75 -1.40 -14.69 -15.08
N GLU A 76 -1.18 -14.65 -13.76
CA GLU A 76 -2.18 -14.50 -12.70
C GLU A 76 -1.79 -13.35 -11.76
N ALA A 77 -1.40 -12.20 -12.32
CA ALA A 77 -0.96 -11.03 -11.55
C ALA A 77 -2.08 -10.48 -10.66
N VAL A 78 -3.34 -10.47 -11.11
CA VAL A 78 -4.46 -10.01 -10.27
C VAL A 78 -4.68 -10.92 -9.06
N LYS A 79 -4.51 -12.25 -9.22
CA LYS A 79 -4.57 -13.18 -8.08
C LYS A 79 -3.44 -12.91 -7.08
N LYS A 80 -2.21 -12.73 -7.57
CA LYS A 80 -1.05 -12.34 -6.74
C LYS A 80 -1.31 -11.02 -5.98
N LEU A 81 -1.98 -10.06 -6.62
CA LEU A 81 -2.42 -8.82 -5.97
C LEU A 81 -3.45 -9.09 -4.86
N LEU A 82 -4.47 -9.93 -5.09
CA LEU A 82 -5.47 -10.26 -4.07
C LEU A 82 -4.84 -10.92 -2.83
N ASP A 83 -3.87 -11.82 -3.04
CA ASP A 83 -3.10 -12.43 -1.95
C ASP A 83 -2.31 -11.37 -1.17
N CYS A 84 -1.62 -10.46 -1.88
CA CYS A 84 -0.91 -9.32 -1.29
C CYS A 84 -1.85 -8.41 -0.49
N ILE A 85 -3.07 -8.16 -0.97
CA ILE A 85 -4.07 -7.36 -0.24
C ILE A 85 -4.50 -8.07 1.05
N SER A 86 -4.70 -9.38 1.00
CA SER A 86 -5.01 -10.16 2.19
C SER A 86 -3.87 -10.11 3.22
N GLN A 87 -2.62 -10.23 2.76
CA GLN A 87 -1.43 -10.09 3.62
C GLN A 87 -1.35 -8.70 4.23
N ALA A 88 -1.45 -7.65 3.42
CA ALA A 88 -1.43 -6.26 3.85
C ALA A 88 -2.55 -5.97 4.87
N HIS A 89 -3.75 -6.52 4.68
CA HIS A 89 -4.83 -6.36 5.65
C HIS A 89 -4.46 -6.95 7.01
N SER A 90 -3.90 -8.17 7.04
CA SER A 90 -3.42 -8.78 8.28
C SER A 90 -2.36 -7.91 8.97
N TYR A 91 -1.44 -7.31 8.21
CA TYR A 91 -0.40 -6.45 8.78
C TYR A 91 -0.95 -5.22 9.48
N THR A 92 -2.09 -4.68 9.05
CA THR A 92 -2.73 -3.55 9.76
C THR A 92 -3.19 -3.88 11.18
N MET A 93 -3.28 -5.17 11.53
CA MET A 93 -3.63 -5.66 12.85
C MET A 93 -2.41 -6.13 13.66
N CYS A 94 -1.24 -6.20 13.04
CA CYS A 94 0.00 -6.61 13.69
C CYS A 94 0.64 -5.48 14.50
N LYS A 95 1.55 -5.88 15.39
CA LYS A 95 2.40 -4.97 16.17
C LYS A 95 3.87 -5.06 15.76
N HIS A 96 4.52 -3.91 15.64
CA HIS A 96 5.96 -3.78 15.53
C HIS A 96 6.49 -3.10 16.80
N ASN A 97 7.42 -3.76 17.50
CA ASN A 97 7.95 -3.29 18.79
C ASN A 97 6.85 -2.90 19.81
N GLY A 98 5.81 -3.73 19.93
CA GLY A 98 4.71 -3.54 20.89
C GLY A 98 3.61 -2.57 20.45
N GLU A 99 3.81 -1.80 19.38
CA GLU A 99 2.84 -0.82 18.87
C GLU A 99 2.25 -1.24 17.52
N TYR A 100 1.01 -0.84 17.26
CA TYR A 100 0.34 -1.20 16.02
C TYR A 100 0.83 -0.39 14.82
N ILE A 101 0.85 -1.02 13.65
CA ILE A 101 1.08 -0.35 12.36
C ILE A 101 -0.11 0.56 12.03
N ASP A 102 0.11 1.84 11.78
CA ASP A 102 -0.94 2.82 11.47
C ASP A 102 -1.73 2.40 10.23
N PHE A 103 -1.00 2.13 9.15
CA PHE A 103 -1.52 1.63 7.88
C PHE A 103 -0.43 0.92 7.08
N VAL A 104 -0.85 0.17 6.07
CA VAL A 104 0.04 -0.53 5.13
C VAL A 104 -0.05 0.12 3.76
N LEU A 105 1.07 0.23 3.06
CA LEU A 105 1.12 0.69 1.68
C LEU A 105 1.46 -0.47 0.76
N ILE A 106 0.72 -0.61 -0.34
CA ILE A 106 1.09 -1.52 -1.43
C ILE A 106 1.90 -0.73 -2.46
N TYR A 107 3.01 -1.32 -2.90
CA TYR A 107 3.84 -0.83 -4.00
C TYR A 107 4.18 -1.99 -4.96
N PRO A 108 4.13 -1.78 -6.30
CA PRO A 108 3.75 -0.58 -7.03
C PRO A 108 2.23 -0.39 -7.06
N ALA A 109 1.77 0.56 -7.88
CA ALA A 109 0.35 0.84 -8.06
C ALA A 109 -0.43 -0.40 -8.56
N ILE A 110 -1.58 -0.67 -7.95
CA ILE A 110 -2.37 -1.90 -8.20
C ILE A 110 -2.83 -2.02 -9.66
N GLU A 111 -2.95 -0.90 -10.37
CA GLU A 111 -3.32 -0.85 -11.78
C GLU A 111 -2.35 -1.65 -12.67
N LEU A 112 -1.06 -1.73 -12.27
CA LEU A 112 -0.05 -2.48 -13.03
C LEU A 112 -0.33 -3.98 -13.08
N PHE A 113 -1.04 -4.54 -12.09
CA PHE A 113 -1.37 -5.97 -12.08
C PHE A 113 -2.49 -6.29 -13.06
N PHE A 114 -3.49 -5.39 -13.16
CA PHE A 114 -4.55 -5.48 -14.16
C PHE A 114 -4.01 -5.27 -15.57
N GLU A 115 -3.09 -4.31 -15.75
CA GLU A 115 -2.40 -4.07 -17.02
C GLU A 115 -1.55 -5.28 -17.44
N TYR A 116 -0.84 -5.89 -16.50
CA TYR A 116 -0.05 -7.10 -16.76
C TYR A 116 -0.93 -8.27 -17.21
N ASP A 117 -2.00 -8.59 -16.48
CA ASP A 117 -2.91 -9.66 -16.89
C ASP A 117 -3.59 -9.33 -18.23
N PHE A 118 -4.01 -8.09 -18.46
CA PHE A 118 -4.58 -7.68 -19.75
C PHE A 118 -3.62 -7.97 -20.92
N ILE A 119 -2.34 -7.60 -20.78
CA ILE A 119 -1.34 -7.78 -21.83
C ILE A 119 -0.95 -9.26 -21.98
N TYR A 120 -0.61 -9.95 -20.90
CA TYR A 120 0.03 -11.27 -20.96
C TYR A 120 -0.94 -12.45 -20.79
N LYS A 121 -1.98 -12.32 -19.95
CA LYS A 121 -3.01 -13.38 -19.77
C LYS A 121 -4.02 -13.34 -20.90
N TYR A 122 -4.59 -12.16 -21.14
CA TYR A 122 -5.69 -11.96 -22.07
C TYR A 122 -5.23 -11.53 -23.46
N LYS A 123 -3.91 -11.43 -23.69
CA LYS A 123 -3.31 -11.09 -24.98
C LYS A 123 -3.90 -9.80 -25.59
N SER A 124 -4.20 -8.83 -24.71
CA SER A 124 -4.83 -7.56 -25.05
C SER A 124 -6.22 -7.66 -25.70
N ASP A 125 -6.96 -8.77 -25.48
CA ASP A 125 -8.35 -8.91 -25.94
C ASP A 125 -9.25 -7.85 -25.27
N PRO A 126 -9.80 -6.88 -26.02
CA PRO A 126 -10.59 -5.78 -25.46
C PRO A 126 -11.79 -6.23 -24.62
N ARG A 127 -12.33 -7.44 -24.84
CA ARG A 127 -13.44 -8.00 -24.07
C ARG A 127 -13.08 -8.31 -22.62
N ASN A 128 -11.78 -8.49 -22.34
CA ASN A 128 -11.24 -8.75 -21.01
C ASN A 128 -10.54 -7.52 -20.42
N LYS A 129 -10.74 -6.34 -21.02
CA LYS A 129 -10.15 -5.11 -20.49
C LYS A 129 -10.83 -4.77 -19.17
N TYR A 130 -10.03 -4.71 -18.12
CA TYR A 130 -10.48 -4.23 -16.81
C TYR A 130 -11.08 -2.82 -16.93
N THR A 131 -12.05 -2.56 -16.07
CA THR A 131 -12.78 -1.30 -16.01
C THR A 131 -12.21 -0.42 -14.90
N ARG A 132 -12.43 0.90 -15.06
CA ARG A 132 -12.11 1.85 -13.99
C ARG A 132 -12.96 1.60 -12.74
N GLN A 133 -14.17 1.05 -12.89
CA GLN A 133 -15.06 0.75 -11.78
C GLN A 133 -14.50 -0.38 -10.89
N GLU A 134 -13.96 -1.44 -11.49
CA GLU A 134 -13.33 -2.55 -10.75
C GLU A 134 -12.13 -2.05 -9.93
N ILE A 135 -11.23 -1.28 -10.55
CA ILE A 135 -10.08 -0.69 -9.85
C ILE A 135 -10.53 0.25 -8.73
N ASN A 136 -11.53 1.10 -8.99
CA ASN A 136 -12.04 2.02 -7.98
C ASN A 136 -12.71 1.29 -6.80
N LEU A 137 -13.40 0.19 -7.06
CA LEU A 137 -14.00 -0.63 -6.02
C LEU A 137 -12.91 -1.23 -5.12
N LEU A 138 -11.84 -1.76 -5.72
CA LEU A 138 -10.73 -2.31 -4.96
C LEU A 138 -10.04 -1.24 -4.10
N HIS A 139 -9.75 -0.08 -4.67
CA HIS A 139 -9.24 1.10 -3.95
C HIS A 139 -10.09 1.48 -2.73
N ARG A 140 -11.42 1.43 -2.86
CA ARG A 140 -12.36 1.71 -1.75
C ARG A 140 -12.36 0.63 -0.67
N VAL A 141 -12.11 -0.62 -1.03
CA VAL A 141 -11.94 -1.73 -0.07
C VAL A 141 -10.63 -1.55 0.68
N LEU A 142 -9.53 -1.28 -0.03
CA LEU A 142 -8.21 -1.03 0.57
C LEU A 142 -8.25 0.09 1.60
N GLN A 143 -8.86 1.24 1.27
CA GLN A 143 -8.98 2.33 2.24
C GLN A 143 -9.75 1.92 3.50
N ARG A 144 -10.79 1.09 3.39
CA ARG A 144 -11.57 0.61 4.55
C ARG A 144 -10.76 -0.36 5.42
N ALA A 145 -9.82 -1.07 4.81
CA ALA A 145 -8.87 -1.97 5.46
C ALA A 145 -7.63 -1.24 5.99
N ASN A 146 -7.58 0.10 5.99
CA ASN A 146 -6.38 0.87 6.34
C ASN A 146 -5.16 0.54 5.45
N ILE A 147 -5.42 0.23 4.18
CA ILE A 147 -4.39 0.00 3.16
C ILE A 147 -4.40 1.15 2.16
N GLY A 148 -3.24 1.75 1.94
CA GLY A 148 -2.98 2.76 0.93
C GLY A 148 -2.16 2.23 -0.24
N SER A 149 -1.95 3.08 -1.24
CA SER A 149 -1.03 2.82 -2.35
C SER A 149 0.11 3.83 -2.31
N LEU A 150 1.33 3.36 -2.48
CA LEU A 150 2.49 4.20 -2.73
C LEU A 150 2.64 4.40 -4.25
N LYS A 151 2.81 5.63 -4.69
CA LYS A 151 3.18 5.96 -6.07
C LYS A 151 4.52 6.66 -6.04
N ILE A 152 5.49 6.12 -6.77
CA ILE A 152 6.82 6.72 -6.93
C ILE A 152 6.95 7.15 -8.39
N ASN A 153 7.42 8.37 -8.61
CA ASN A 153 7.86 8.86 -9.91
C ASN A 153 9.34 9.27 -9.79
N GLN A 154 9.94 9.77 -10.88
CA GLN A 154 11.40 9.96 -10.94
C GLN A 154 11.97 10.86 -9.82
N GLU A 155 11.18 11.81 -9.33
CA GLU A 155 11.64 12.87 -8.42
C GLU A 155 10.85 12.94 -7.10
N SER A 156 9.77 12.18 -6.97
CA SER A 156 8.83 12.34 -5.88
C SER A 156 8.03 11.07 -5.60
N TYR A 157 7.24 11.12 -4.53
CA TYR A 157 6.31 10.07 -4.18
C TYR A 157 5.01 10.65 -3.66
N GLN A 158 3.97 9.83 -3.72
CA GLN A 158 2.65 10.15 -3.19
C GLN A 158 2.05 8.95 -2.48
N ILE A 159 1.61 9.17 -1.25
CA ILE A 159 0.83 8.20 -0.47
C ILE A 159 -0.64 8.50 -0.71
N ASN A 160 -1.42 7.49 -1.09
CA ASN A 160 -2.83 7.63 -1.41
C ASN A 160 -3.72 6.59 -0.71
N PHE A 161 -4.96 6.97 -0.44
CA PHE A 161 -6.04 6.08 0.00
C PHE A 161 -7.24 6.28 -0.92
N ALA A 162 -7.67 5.23 -1.62
CA ALA A 162 -8.72 5.25 -2.64
C ALA A 162 -8.67 6.45 -3.61
N GLY A 163 -7.48 6.76 -4.14
CA GLY A 163 -7.28 7.88 -5.07
C GLY A 163 -7.18 9.26 -4.39
N THR A 164 -7.34 9.33 -3.07
CA THR A 164 -7.17 10.55 -2.28
C THR A 164 -5.74 10.64 -1.76
N ARG A 165 -5.06 11.77 -1.98
CA ARG A 165 -3.74 12.02 -1.41
C ARG A 165 -3.82 12.06 0.10
N PHE A 166 -2.96 11.27 0.76
CA PHE A 166 -2.62 11.45 2.18
C PHE A 166 -1.46 12.42 2.31
N TYR A 167 -0.36 12.15 1.60
CA TYR A 167 0.85 12.96 1.63
C TYR A 167 1.59 12.94 0.29
N SER A 168 2.28 14.02 -0.01
CA SER A 168 3.35 14.11 -1.04
C SER A 168 4.33 15.20 -0.60
N PRO A 169 5.64 15.11 -0.90
CA PRO A 169 6.61 16.17 -0.57
C PRO A 169 6.21 17.55 -1.08
N GLU A 170 5.66 17.64 -2.30
CA GLU A 170 5.28 18.91 -2.93
C GLU A 170 4.10 19.61 -2.22
N LYS A 171 3.10 18.84 -1.79
CA LYS A 171 1.80 19.36 -1.33
C LYS A 171 1.49 19.08 0.14
N GLY A 172 2.46 18.50 0.87
CA GLY A 172 2.35 18.12 2.26
C GLY A 172 1.17 17.19 2.59
N ARG A 173 0.80 17.20 3.87
CA ARG A 173 -0.32 16.45 4.42
C ARG A 173 -1.67 16.97 3.89
N SER A 174 -2.54 16.06 3.48
CA SER A 174 -3.91 16.38 3.06
C SER A 174 -4.78 16.86 4.22
N LYS A 175 -5.76 17.74 3.95
CA LYS A 175 -6.72 18.26 4.94
C LYS A 175 -7.84 17.27 5.28
N ILE A 176 -7.89 16.12 4.62
CA ILE A 176 -8.95 15.12 4.85
C ILE A 176 -8.72 14.45 6.20
N LYS A 177 -9.70 14.64 7.09
CA LYS A 177 -9.69 14.09 8.44
C LYS A 177 -9.68 12.57 8.41
N ASN A 178 -8.92 11.99 9.32
CA ASN A 178 -8.91 10.57 9.62
C ASN A 178 -8.51 9.62 8.48
N LEU A 179 -7.98 10.13 7.36
CA LEU A 179 -7.47 9.33 6.26
C LEU A 179 -6.26 8.51 6.74
N GLY A 180 -6.30 7.18 6.56
CA GLY A 180 -5.26 6.27 7.03
C GLY A 180 -5.24 6.05 8.54
N LYS A 181 -6.19 6.61 9.31
CA LYS A 181 -6.20 6.57 10.78
C LYS A 181 -7.35 5.77 11.39
N ILE A 182 -8.36 5.40 10.60
CA ILE A 182 -9.55 4.71 11.11
C ILE A 182 -9.46 3.22 10.82
N ARG A 183 -9.09 2.43 11.82
CA ARG A 183 -9.34 1.00 11.79
C ARG A 183 -10.83 0.75 12.03
N ARG A 184 -11.53 0.19 11.03
CA ARG A 184 -12.95 -0.15 11.15
C ARG A 184 -13.10 -1.51 11.85
N ILE A 185 -13.32 -1.48 13.17
CA ILE A 185 -13.59 -2.66 13.99
C ILE A 185 -15.08 -2.74 14.32
N GLY A 186 -15.89 -3.16 13.34
CA GLY A 186 -17.33 -3.30 13.49
C GLY A 186 -18.09 -1.98 13.70
N SER A 187 -19.41 -2.07 13.84
CA SER A 187 -20.28 -0.97 14.24
C SER A 187 -20.66 -1.12 15.71
N GLN A 188 -20.51 -0.06 16.50
CA GLN A 188 -21.14 0.00 17.81
C GLN A 188 -22.66 -0.15 17.63
N LYS A 189 -23.27 -1.15 18.29
CA LYS A 189 -24.74 -1.19 18.38
C LYS A 189 -25.19 0.07 19.12
N ILE A 190 -25.95 0.91 18.44
CA ILE A 190 -26.68 2.00 19.09
C ILE A 190 -27.80 1.32 19.89
N ILE A 191 -27.67 1.27 21.21
CA ILE A 191 -28.79 0.90 22.09
C ILE A 191 -29.61 2.17 22.24
N LEU A 192 -30.74 2.25 21.51
CA LEU A 192 -31.75 3.26 21.77
C LEU A 192 -32.29 3.00 23.19
N LYS A 193 -32.12 3.97 24.08
CA LYS A 193 -32.78 4.00 25.39
C LYS A 193 -34.20 4.52 25.22
#